data_AF-A0A0B2URF4-F1
#
_entry.id   AF-A0A0B2URF4-F1
#
_cell.length_a   1.000
_cell.length_b   1.000
_cell.length_c   1.000
_cell.angle_alpha   90.00
_cell.angle_beta   90.00
_cell.angle_gamma   90.00
#
_symmetry.space_group_name_H-M   'P 1'
#
loop_
_entity.id
_entity.type
_entity.pdbx_description
1 polymer ?
#
loop_
_entity_poly.entity_id
_entity_poly.type
_entity_poly.pdbx_seq_one_letter_code
_entity_poly.pdbx_strand_id
1 'polypeptide(L)'
;MLEENRCTESYTLDEVRDLLGSAQKLELDIIPLVQTFGHLEWILKLDKFRKYRQSDEHPQVVCLADESGIALVKEAIKQVVDVHKEFGVKFFHIGADEAFEVIVCLQSHLPLQNST
;
A
#
# COMPACT_ATOMS: atom_id res chain seq x y z
N MET A 1 9.36 2.01 10.41
CA MET A 1 9.04 0.69 9.80
C MET A 1 9.10 0.72 8.29
N LEU A 2 8.27 1.48 7.57
CA LEU A 2 8.34 1.54 6.10
C LEU A 2 9.62 2.24 5.60
N GLU A 3 9.99 3.36 6.23
CA GLU A 3 11.21 4.12 5.91
C GLU A 3 12.50 3.28 5.94
N GLU A 4 12.59 2.32 6.88
CA GLU A 4 13.74 1.40 6.99
C GLU A 4 13.90 0.49 5.76
N ASN A 5 12.85 0.35 4.95
CA ASN A 5 12.80 -0.54 3.78
C ASN A 5 12.66 0.24 2.48
N ARG A 6 12.97 1.55 2.51
CA ARG A 6 12.95 2.40 1.33
C ARG A 6 14.01 1.93 0.32
N CYS A 7 13.61 1.79 -0.95
CA CYS A 7 14.54 1.53 -2.04
C CYS A 7 15.43 2.76 -2.29
N THR A 8 16.74 2.57 -2.47
CA THR A 8 17.67 3.69 -2.75
C THR A 8 17.34 4.42 -4.04
N GLU A 9 16.75 3.73 -5.01
CA GLU A 9 16.34 4.26 -6.31
C GLU A 9 14.92 4.85 -6.31
N SER A 10 14.26 4.94 -5.15
CA SER A 10 12.94 5.58 -5.05
C SER A 10 13.06 7.10 -5.01
N TYR A 11 12.11 7.79 -5.65
CA TYR A 11 12.04 9.26 -5.60
C TYR A 11 12.17 9.78 -4.17
N THR A 12 12.99 10.80 -4.02
CA THR A 12 13.06 11.63 -2.81
C THR A 12 11.79 12.45 -2.65
N LEU A 13 11.54 12.91 -1.42
CA LEU A 13 10.38 13.76 -1.16
C LEU A 13 10.43 15.07 -1.96
N ASP A 14 11.63 15.61 -2.18
CA ASP A 14 11.81 16.82 -2.98
C ASP A 14 11.50 16.57 -4.46
N GLU A 15 11.98 15.45 -5.03
CA GLU A 15 11.63 15.06 -6.40
C GLU A 15 10.13 14.82 -6.58
N VAL A 16 9.47 14.18 -5.60
CA VAL A 16 8.02 14.00 -5.62
C VAL A 16 7.31 15.36 -5.59
N ARG A 17 7.71 16.28 -4.71
CA ARG A 17 7.11 17.62 -4.64
C ARG A 17 7.31 18.42 -5.92
N ASP A 18 8.50 18.35 -6.52
CA ASP A 18 8.80 19.01 -7.78
C ASP A 18 7.95 18.47 -8.93
N LEU A 19 7.74 17.15 -8.97
CA LEU A 19 6.86 16.49 -9.93
C LEU A 19 5.40 16.95 -9.75
N LEU A 20 4.89 16.91 -8.51
CA LEU A 20 3.52 17.30 -8.18
C LEU A 20 3.28 18.79 -8.49
N GLY A 21 4.23 19.65 -8.13
CA GLY A 21 4.15 21.09 -8.43
C GLY A 21 4.20 21.38 -9.93
N SER A 22 4.96 20.60 -10.70
CA SER A 22 4.99 20.73 -12.17
C SER A 22 3.66 20.29 -12.80
N ALA A 23 3.09 19.17 -12.35
CA ALA A 23 1.79 18.69 -12.82
C ALA A 23 0.67 19.70 -12.51
N GLN A 24 0.68 20.31 -11.32
CA GLN A 24 -0.28 21.35 -10.95
C GLN A 24 -0.19 22.59 -11.86
N LYS A 25 1.03 23.06 -12.19
CA LYS A 25 1.23 24.19 -13.11
C LYS A 25 0.74 23.91 -14.53
N LEU A 26 0.68 22.63 -14.91
CA LEU A 26 0.19 22.16 -16.21
C LEU A 26 -1.30 21.79 -16.18
N GLU A 27 -2.00 22.04 -15.07
CA GLU A 27 -3.43 21.74 -14.90
C GLU A 27 -3.77 20.24 -15.05
N LEU A 28 -2.81 19.35 -14.72
CA LEU A 28 -3.03 17.91 -14.73
C LEU A 28 -3.64 17.42 -13.42
N ASP A 29 -4.64 16.54 -13.49
CA ASP A 29 -5.15 15.83 -12.33
C ASP A 29 -4.17 14.71 -11.93
N ILE A 30 -3.84 14.66 -10.65
CA ILE A 30 -2.92 13.68 -10.08
C ILE A 30 -3.74 12.68 -9.26
N ILE A 31 -3.60 11.40 -9.57
CA ILE A 31 -4.29 10.30 -8.87
C ILE A 31 -3.22 9.40 -8.25
N PRO A 32 -2.92 9.53 -6.95
CA PRO A 32 -2.01 8.61 -6.28
C PRO A 32 -2.56 7.19 -6.29
N LEU A 33 -1.69 6.22 -6.60
CA LEU A 33 -1.95 4.78 -6.52
C LEU A 33 -1.11 4.19 -5.39
N VAL A 34 -1.77 3.52 -4.45
CA VAL A 34 -1.11 2.63 -3.50
C VAL A 34 -1.77 1.28 -3.60
N GLN A 35 -0.97 0.24 -3.82
CA GLN A 35 -1.46 -1.13 -3.82
C GLN A 35 -1.86 -1.54 -2.39
N THR A 36 -3.10 -2.02 -2.22
CA THR A 36 -3.66 -2.28 -0.88
C THR A 36 -3.97 -3.74 -0.57
N PHE A 37 -3.93 -4.61 -1.59
CA PHE A 37 -4.26 -6.03 -1.48
C PHE A 37 -3.10 -6.91 -1.96
N GLY A 38 -2.86 -6.87 -3.28
CA GLY A 38 -1.77 -7.55 -3.98
C GLY A 38 -0.61 -6.61 -4.29
N HIS A 39 0.37 -7.12 -5.05
CA HIS A 39 1.57 -6.36 -5.46
C HIS A 39 2.39 -5.77 -4.30
N LEU A 40 2.39 -6.45 -3.15
CA LEU A 40 3.11 -6.04 -1.95
C LEU A 40 4.47 -6.74 -1.79
N GLU A 41 5.00 -7.39 -2.83
CA GLU A 41 6.28 -8.12 -2.80
C GLU A 41 7.43 -7.24 -2.38
N TRP A 42 7.38 -5.94 -2.68
CA TRP A 42 8.42 -4.99 -2.30
C TRP A 42 8.67 -5.00 -0.78
N ILE A 43 7.63 -5.19 0.04
CA ILE A 43 7.73 -5.25 1.51
C ILE A 43 7.59 -6.68 2.04
N LEU A 44 6.64 -7.45 1.51
CA LEU A 44 6.30 -8.76 2.05
C LEU A 44 7.35 -9.82 1.75
N LYS A 45 8.24 -9.64 0.76
CA LYS A 45 9.36 -10.57 0.50
C LYS A 45 10.36 -10.65 1.64
N LEU A 46 10.41 -9.64 2.50
CA LEU A 46 11.33 -9.55 3.62
C LEU A 46 10.83 -10.38 4.81
N ASP A 47 11.72 -11.14 5.46
CA ASP A 47 11.36 -12.05 6.55
C ASP A 47 10.62 -11.36 7.71
N LYS A 48 10.98 -10.11 8.03
CA LYS A 48 10.31 -9.29 9.06
C LYS A 48 8.80 -9.13 8.83
N PHE A 49 8.36 -9.15 7.56
CA PHE A 49 6.97 -8.94 7.15
C PHE A 49 6.28 -10.21 6.67
N ARG A 50 6.99 -11.35 6.64
CA ARG A 50 6.46 -12.66 6.20
C ARG A 50 5.18 -13.07 6.91
N LYS A 51 5.08 -12.78 8.22
CA LYS A 51 3.89 -13.07 9.03
C LYS A 51 2.60 -12.38 8.55
N TYR A 52 2.70 -11.30 7.77
CA TYR A 52 1.55 -10.56 7.25
C TYR A 52 1.06 -11.09 5.90
N ARG A 53 1.71 -12.11 5.32
CA ARG A 53 1.32 -12.64 4.01
C ARG A 53 0.03 -13.45 4.11
N GLN A 54 -0.75 -13.41 3.04
CA GLN A 54 -1.90 -14.29 2.86
C GLN A 54 -1.49 -15.75 2.65
N SER A 55 -0.41 -15.96 1.90
CA SER A 55 0.24 -17.26 1.69
C SER A 55 1.71 -17.16 2.04
N ASP A 56 2.24 -18.15 2.75
CA ASP A 56 3.65 -18.17 3.12
C ASP A 56 4.56 -18.27 1.88
N GLU A 57 4.10 -19.00 0.87
CA GLU A 57 4.78 -19.26 -0.40
C GLU A 57 4.86 -18.00 -1.28
N HIS A 58 3.80 -17.18 -1.30
CA HIS A 58 3.68 -16.06 -2.22
C HIS A 58 3.67 -14.71 -1.48
N PRO A 59 4.75 -13.91 -1.60
CA PRO A 59 4.87 -12.64 -0.89
C PRO A 59 4.10 -11.49 -1.57
N GLN A 60 2.98 -11.76 -2.24
CA GLN A 60 2.30 -10.74 -3.05
C GLN A 60 1.11 -10.10 -2.34
N VAL A 61 0.40 -10.89 -1.54
CA VAL A 61 -0.90 -10.52 -0.95
C VAL A 61 -0.78 -10.43 0.56
N VAL A 62 -1.28 -9.33 1.15
CA VAL A 62 -1.38 -9.19 2.61
C VAL A 62 -2.58 -9.98 3.13
N CYS A 63 -2.45 -10.54 4.34
CA CYS A 63 -3.58 -11.15 5.00
C CYS A 63 -4.57 -10.09 5.51
N LEU A 64 -5.76 -10.04 4.91
CA LEU A 64 -6.81 -9.09 5.30
C LEU A 64 -7.46 -9.41 6.66
N ALA A 65 -7.18 -10.58 7.23
CA ALA A 65 -7.61 -10.91 8.59
C ALA A 65 -6.56 -10.53 9.66
N ASP A 66 -5.36 -10.09 9.25
CA ASP A 66 -4.34 -9.59 10.16
C ASP A 66 -4.41 -8.05 10.25
N GLU A 67 -4.90 -7.54 11.37
CA GLU A 67 -4.99 -6.10 11.64
C GLU A 67 -3.63 -5.39 11.58
N SER A 68 -2.54 -6.07 11.94
CA SER A 68 -1.19 -5.51 11.86
C SER A 68 -0.70 -5.43 10.40
N GLY A 69 -1.08 -6.41 9.58
CA GLY A 69 -0.88 -6.37 8.13
C GLY A 69 -1.67 -5.23 7.48
N ILE A 70 -2.93 -5.03 7.88
CA ILE A 70 -3.74 -3.90 7.45
C ILE A 70 -3.12 -2.56 7.90
N ALA A 71 -2.62 -2.47 9.14
CA ALA A 71 -1.99 -1.26 9.65
C ALA A 71 -0.74 -0.86 8.83
N LEU A 72 0.05 -1.84 8.37
CA LEU A 72 1.17 -1.62 7.46
C LEU A 72 0.73 -0.93 6.16
N VAL A 73 -0.34 -1.42 5.53
CA VAL A 73 -0.89 -0.85 4.29
C VAL A 73 -1.48 0.54 4.53
N LYS A 74 -2.21 0.73 5.63
CA LYS A 74 -2.77 2.04 6.02
C LYS A 74 -1.67 3.08 6.25
N GLU A 75 -0.53 2.69 6.81
CA GLU A 75 0.61 3.57 6.98
C GLU A 75 1.21 3.99 5.63
N ALA A 76 1.31 3.07 4.65
CA ALA A 76 1.76 3.41 3.30
C ALA A 76 0.81 4.41 2.62
N ILE A 77 -0.51 4.19 2.73
CA ILE A 77 -1.53 5.13 2.25
C ILE A 77 -1.34 6.50 2.91
N LYS A 78 -1.20 6.52 4.25
CA LYS A 78 -1.05 7.75 5.02
C LYS A 78 0.16 8.57 4.54
N GLN A 79 1.31 7.93 4.35
CA GLN A 79 2.52 8.61 3.88
C GLN A 79 2.32 9.24 2.50
N VAL A 80 1.68 8.54 1.57
CA VAL A 80 1.37 9.09 0.24
C VAL A 80 0.38 10.26 0.34
N VAL A 81 -0.69 10.12 1.10
CA VAL A 81 -1.69 11.19 1.32
C VAL A 81 -1.04 12.42 1.97
N ASP A 82 -0.14 12.24 2.93
CA ASP A 82 0.53 13.34 3.63
C ASP A 82 1.37 14.21 2.69
N VAL A 83 1.95 13.64 1.63
CA VAL A 83 2.67 14.38 0.59
C VAL A 83 1.72 15.00 -0.44
N HIS A 84 0.65 14.29 -0.83
CA HIS A 84 -0.23 14.77 -1.90
C HIS A 84 -1.25 15.82 -1.45
N LYS A 85 -1.61 15.86 -0.15
CA LYS A 85 -2.64 16.78 0.38
C LYS A 85 -2.32 18.25 0.15
N GLU A 86 -1.04 18.64 0.05
CA GLU A 86 -0.63 20.02 -0.23
C GLU A 86 -0.93 20.45 -1.68
N PHE A 87 -1.09 19.49 -2.60
CA PHE A 87 -1.45 19.72 -4.00
C PHE A 87 -2.93 19.45 -4.32
N GLY A 88 -3.67 18.91 -3.35
CA GLY A 88 -5.07 18.51 -3.48
C GLY A 88 -5.24 17.06 -3.93
N VAL A 89 -6.14 16.32 -3.25
CA VAL A 89 -6.43 14.91 -3.56
C VAL A 89 -7.92 14.76 -3.80
N LYS A 90 -8.32 14.61 -5.07
CA LYS A 90 -9.71 14.37 -5.47
C LYS A 90 -10.04 12.88 -5.53
N PHE A 91 -9.07 12.09 -5.99
CA PHE A 91 -9.19 10.66 -6.18
C PHE A 91 -7.98 9.96 -5.57
N PHE A 92 -8.17 8.72 -5.14
CA PHE A 92 -7.09 7.87 -4.63
C PHE A 92 -7.34 6.46 -5.15
N HIS A 93 -6.35 5.89 -5.85
CA HIS A 93 -6.46 4.56 -6.41
C HIS A 93 -5.92 3.53 -5.42
N ILE A 94 -6.76 2.58 -5.01
CA ILE A 94 -6.40 1.53 -4.03
C ILE A 94 -5.79 0.28 -4.68
N GLY A 95 -5.76 0.24 -6.01
CA GLY A 95 -5.28 -0.91 -6.78
C GLY A 95 -6.35 -1.99 -6.83
N ALA A 96 -6.05 -3.12 -6.18
CA ALA A 96 -6.94 -4.30 -6.07
C ALA A 96 -7.02 -5.17 -7.33
N ASP A 97 -6.01 -5.10 -8.19
CA ASP A 97 -5.79 -6.01 -9.29
C ASP A 97 -5.00 -7.27 -8.87
N GLU A 98 -5.13 -8.34 -9.65
CA GLU A 98 -4.31 -9.57 -9.62
C GLU A 98 -4.14 -10.27 -8.25
N ALA A 99 -5.05 -10.05 -7.31
CA ALA A 99 -5.06 -10.73 -6.01
C ALA A 99 -5.75 -12.11 -6.13
N PHE A 100 -5.04 -13.10 -6.65
CA PHE A 100 -5.60 -14.44 -6.91
C PHE A 100 -5.75 -15.33 -5.67
N GLU A 101 -5.04 -15.03 -4.58
CA GLU A 101 -4.98 -15.88 -3.36
C GLU A 101 -5.81 -15.35 -2.18
N VAL A 102 -6.69 -14.38 -2.42
CA VAL A 102 -7.61 -13.87 -1.39
C VAL A 102 -8.44 -15.08 -0.88
N ILE A 103 -8.29 -15.44 0.41
CA ILE A 103 -8.97 -16.53 1.19
C ILE A 103 -8.06 -17.66 1.75
N VAL A 104 -6.78 -17.79 1.34
CA VAL A 104 -5.91 -18.90 1.81
C VAL A 104 -5.36 -18.85 3.26
N CYS A 105 -5.24 -17.69 3.93
CA CYS A 105 -4.61 -17.61 5.25
C CYS A 105 -5.47 -18.27 6.36
N LEU A 106 -4.82 -18.86 7.36
CA LEU A 106 -5.47 -19.49 8.53
C LEU A 106 -6.49 -18.58 9.22
N GLN A 107 -6.21 -17.27 9.30
CA GLN A 107 -7.13 -16.30 9.90
C GLN A 107 -8.33 -15.97 9.01
N SER A 108 -8.26 -16.23 7.71
CA SER A 108 -9.34 -15.99 6.74
C SER A 108 -10.51 -16.97 6.89
N HIS A 109 -10.34 -18.07 7.63
CA HIS A 109 -11.40 -19.06 7.88
C HIS A 109 -12.33 -18.68 9.04
N LEU A 110 -12.05 -17.56 9.72
CA LEU A 110 -12.98 -16.99 10.70
C LEU A 110 -14.14 -16.33 9.94
N PRO A 111 -15.40 -16.56 10.35
CA PRO A 111 -16.55 -15.94 9.70
C PRO A 111 -16.38 -14.42 9.71
N LEU A 112 -16.64 -13.78 8.56
CA LEU A 112 -16.71 -12.32 8.44
C LEU A 112 -17.65 -11.81 9.53
N GLN A 113 -17.09 -11.30 10.62
CA GLN A 113 -17.88 -10.67 11.66
C GLN A 113 -18.36 -9.35 11.11
N ASN A 114 -19.67 -9.24 10.89
CA ASN A 114 -20.32 -7.98 10.53
C ASN A 114 -19.96 -6.94 11.60
N SER A 115 -19.04 -6.04 11.25
CA SER A 115 -18.73 -4.87 12.06
C SER A 115 -19.91 -3.91 11.89
N THR A 116 -20.67 -3.74 12.97
CA THR A 116 -21.83 -2.83 13.05
C THR A 116 -21.36 -1.42 13.34
#